data_AF-A0A4Y2HXY8-F1
#
_entry.id   AF-A0A4Y2HXY8-F1
#
_cell.length_a   1.000
_cell.length_b   1.000
_cell.length_c   1.000
_cell.angle_alpha   90.00
_cell.angle_beta   90.00
_cell.angle_gamma   90.00
#
_symmetry.space_group_name_H-M   'P 1'
#
loop_
_entity.id
_entity.type
_entity.pdbx_description
1 polymer ?
#
loop_
_entity_poly.entity_id
_entity_poly.type
_entity_poly.pdbx_seq_one_letter_code
_entity_poly.pdbx_strand_id
1 'polypeptide(L)'
;MKQKPHEKFQEFYTRLKLAAEDCNYDKPERMLRDKIEQGINDNPLQERLLRETSRKPKTLQEIVSECKSAELSKDQSKVMNALDRHREVNAVKKEKERRLLEKEEKETHKFGSFNANNQIYLCKKCNLGHSYGKCPAYETACKNCGLKNHWEITRRNKKK
;
A
#
# COMPACT_ATOMS: atom_id res chain seq x y z
N MET A 1 16.00 42.82 -5.02
CA MET A 1 14.76 42.25 -4.46
C MET A 1 14.86 40.74 -4.55
N LYS A 2 14.56 39.99 -3.48
CA LYS A 2 14.57 38.52 -3.47
C LYS A 2 13.17 37.99 -3.16
N GLN A 3 12.92 36.74 -3.54
CA GLN A 3 11.74 35.98 -3.19
C GLN A 3 11.71 35.80 -1.66
N LYS A 4 10.59 36.10 -1.02
CA LYS A 4 10.42 35.92 0.42
C LYS A 4 10.33 34.43 0.77
N PRO A 5 10.62 34.04 2.03
CA PRO A 5 10.37 32.67 2.47
C PRO A 5 8.91 32.28 2.19
N HIS A 6 8.71 31.12 1.58
CA HIS A 6 7.38 30.57 1.24
C HIS A 6 6.54 31.36 0.23
N GLU A 7 7.04 32.46 -0.35
CA GLU A 7 6.36 33.18 -1.43
C GLU A 7 6.35 32.34 -2.70
N LYS A 8 5.21 32.27 -3.40
CA LYS A 8 5.14 31.56 -4.69
C LYS A 8 5.85 32.36 -5.78
N PHE A 9 6.39 31.67 -6.77
CA PHE A 9 7.13 32.34 -7.86
C PHE A 9 6.29 33.40 -8.57
N GLN A 10 4.99 33.16 -8.78
CA GLN A 10 4.09 34.14 -9.41
C GLN A 10 3.95 35.43 -8.61
N GLU A 11 3.83 35.35 -7.28
CA GLU A 11 3.72 36.52 -6.42
C GLU A 11 5.01 37.36 -6.48
N PHE A 12 6.15 36.67 -6.41
CA PHE A 12 7.46 37.29 -6.57
C PHE A 12 7.62 38.00 -7.92
N TYR A 13 7.22 37.33 -9.01
CA TYR A 13 7.30 37.88 -10.36
C TYR A 13 6.39 39.10 -10.55
N THR A 14 5.16 39.07 -10.04
CA THR A 14 4.25 40.21 -10.07
C THR A 14 4.83 41.40 -9.30
N ARG A 15 5.39 41.16 -8.11
CA ARG A 15 6.05 42.20 -7.32
C ARG A 15 7.26 42.80 -8.03
N LEU A 16 8.01 41.98 -8.78
CA LEU A 16 9.12 42.45 -9.61
C LEU A 16 8.64 43.33 -10.75
N LYS A 17 7.55 42.94 -11.43
CA LYS A 17 6.95 43.75 -12.50
C LYS A 17 6.50 45.12 -12.00
N LEU A 18 5.74 45.16 -10.92
CA LEU A 18 5.27 46.42 -10.33
C LEU A 18 6.46 47.33 -9.97
N ALA A 19 7.49 46.77 -9.34
CA ALA A 19 8.71 47.54 -9.02
C ALA A 19 9.51 47.97 -10.27
N ALA A 20 9.34 47.29 -11.40
CA ALA A 20 9.97 47.66 -12.66
C ALA A 20 9.19 48.75 -13.40
N GLU A 21 7.86 48.79 -13.26
CA GLU A 21 7.00 49.82 -13.85
C GLU A 21 7.26 51.20 -13.26
N ASP A 22 7.55 51.26 -11.95
CA ASP A 22 7.90 52.51 -11.26
C ASP A 22 9.28 53.06 -11.65
N CYS A 23 10.09 52.26 -12.35
CA CYS A 23 11.46 52.61 -12.67
C CYS A 23 11.59 52.77 -14.18
N ASN A 24 11.94 53.98 -14.64
CA ASN A 24 12.00 54.39 -16.05
C ASN A 24 13.15 53.68 -16.82
N TYR A 25 13.12 52.36 -16.87
CA TYR A 25 14.12 51.52 -17.51
C TYR A 25 13.86 51.43 -19.01
N ASP A 26 14.91 51.69 -19.79
CA ASP A 26 14.90 51.51 -21.25
C ASP A 26 14.63 50.04 -21.67
N LYS A 27 15.03 49.08 -20.82
CA LYS A 27 14.90 47.63 -21.08
C LYS A 27 14.44 46.87 -19.82
N PRO A 28 13.16 47.00 -19.43
CA PRO A 28 12.64 46.40 -18.20
C PRO A 28 12.78 44.87 -18.20
N GLU A 29 12.66 44.22 -19.36
CA GLU A 29 12.79 42.77 -19.46
C GLU A 29 14.19 42.25 -19.12
N ARG A 30 15.25 42.98 -19.44
CA ARG A 30 16.61 42.59 -19.06
C ARG A 30 16.77 42.64 -17.55
N MET A 31 16.32 43.73 -16.94
CA MET A 31 16.35 43.91 -15.48
C MET A 31 15.54 42.82 -14.78
N LEU A 32 14.33 42.53 -15.27
CA LEU A 32 13.48 41.48 -14.71
C LEU A 32 14.15 40.11 -14.78
N ARG A 33 14.79 39.75 -15.90
CA ARG A 33 15.55 38.49 -16.01
C ARG A 33 16.67 38.41 -14.97
N ASP A 34 17.53 39.42 -14.91
CA ASP A 34 18.65 39.46 -13.96
C ASP A 34 18.17 39.37 -12.50
N LYS A 35 17.05 40.04 -12.17
CA LYS A 35 16.45 39.98 -10.83
C LYS A 35 15.80 38.64 -10.53
N ILE A 36 15.22 37.96 -11.51
CA ILE A 36 14.70 36.60 -11.34
C ILE A 36 15.86 35.66 -11.05
N GLU A 37 16.90 35.66 -11.89
CA GLU A 37 18.05 34.77 -11.75
C GLU A 37 18.74 34.92 -10.39
N GLN A 38 18.91 36.14 -9.89
CA GLN A 38 19.54 36.39 -8.59
C GLN A 38 18.57 36.28 -7.39
N GLY A 39 17.27 36.31 -7.65
CA GLY A 39 16.25 36.56 -6.64
C GLY A 39 15.42 35.36 -6.23
N ILE A 40 15.42 34.27 -7.00
CA ILE A 40 14.69 33.04 -6.64
C ILE A 40 15.33 32.30 -5.46
N ASN A 41 14.51 31.60 -4.68
CA ASN A 41 14.97 30.84 -3.50
C ASN A 41 15.48 29.43 -3.84
N ASP A 42 15.22 28.96 -5.05
CA ASP A 42 15.58 27.63 -5.51
C ASP A 42 17.02 27.61 -6.02
N ASN A 43 17.98 27.36 -5.13
CA ASN A 43 19.42 27.38 -5.47
C ASN A 43 19.77 26.45 -6.66
N PRO A 44 19.32 25.18 -6.73
CA PRO A 44 19.56 24.34 -7.90
C PRO A 44 19.03 24.93 -9.21
N LEU A 45 17.83 25.50 -9.19
CA LEU A 45 17.25 26.16 -10.35
C LEU A 45 18.00 27.44 -10.71
N GLN A 46 18.39 28.24 -9.72
CA GLN A 46 19.19 29.45 -9.90
C GLN A 46 20.50 29.15 -10.60
N GLU A 47 21.25 28.17 -10.12
CA GLU A 47 22.50 27.78 -10.77
C GLU A 47 22.28 27.27 -12.20
N ARG A 48 21.20 26.51 -12.45
CA ARG A 48 20.87 26.03 -13.80
C ARG A 48 20.55 27.20 -14.73
N LEU A 49 19.70 28.12 -14.31
CA LEU A 49 19.35 29.32 -15.07
C LEU A 49 20.59 30.15 -15.40
N LEU A 50 21.44 30.45 -14.41
CA LEU A 50 22.68 31.20 -14.62
C LEU A 50 23.60 30.52 -15.64
N ARG A 51 23.78 29.20 -15.54
CA ARG A 51 24.58 28.41 -16.49
C ARG A 51 24.02 28.46 -17.91
N GLU A 52 22.71 28.35 -18.06
CA GLU A 52 22.05 28.31 -19.36
C GLU A 52 21.98 29.69 -20.02
N THR A 53 21.59 30.73 -19.28
CA THR A 53 21.54 32.12 -19.77
C THR A 53 22.92 32.63 -20.17
N SER A 54 23.98 32.22 -19.46
CA SER A 54 25.36 32.58 -19.82
C SER A 54 25.80 32.00 -21.18
N ARG A 55 25.25 30.86 -21.59
CA ARG A 55 25.57 30.22 -22.88
C ARG A 55 24.70 30.75 -24.01
N LYS A 56 23.40 30.89 -23.75
CA LYS A 56 22.41 31.36 -24.72
C LYS A 56 21.43 32.28 -24.00
N PRO A 57 21.28 33.55 -24.44
CA PRO A 57 20.34 34.46 -23.82
C PRO A 57 18.91 33.92 -23.97
N LYS A 58 18.25 33.71 -22.84
CA LYS A 58 16.83 33.34 -22.78
C LYS A 58 15.96 34.58 -22.66
N THR A 59 14.80 34.58 -23.30
CA THR A 59 13.78 35.61 -23.15
C THR A 59 13.17 35.58 -21.75
N LEU A 60 12.55 36.69 -21.34
CA LEU A 60 11.88 36.76 -20.04
C LEU A 60 10.79 35.69 -19.90
N GLN A 61 10.03 35.47 -20.97
CA GLN A 61 8.96 34.47 -21.01
C GLN A 61 9.49 33.05 -20.82
N GLU A 62 10.62 32.70 -21.44
CA GLU A 62 11.26 31.38 -21.26
C GLU A 62 11.69 31.16 -19.80
N ILE A 63 12.35 32.15 -19.18
CA ILE A 63 12.79 32.06 -17.78
C ILE A 63 11.58 31.93 -16.84
N VAL A 64 10.54 32.72 -17.06
CA VAL A 64 9.29 32.68 -16.28
C VAL A 64 8.61 31.31 -16.41
N SER A 65 8.51 30.77 -17.63
CA SER A 65 7.93 29.45 -17.88
C SER A 65 8.71 28.34 -17.18
N GLU A 66 10.04 28.39 -17.25
CA GLU A 66 10.91 27.42 -16.58
C GLU A 66 10.74 27.48 -15.05
N CYS A 67 10.71 28.67 -14.47
CA CYS A 67 10.52 28.84 -13.03
C CYS A 67 9.15 28.30 -12.56
N LYS A 68 8.07 28.60 -13.30
CA LYS A 68 6.74 28.03 -12.99
C LYS A 68 6.74 26.51 -13.10
N SER A 69 7.35 25.98 -14.15
CA SER A 69 7.41 24.53 -14.40
C SER A 69 8.21 23.82 -13.31
N ALA A 70 9.32 24.40 -12.87
CA ALA A 70 10.15 23.87 -11.79
C ALA A 70 9.41 23.87 -10.44
N GLU A 71 8.71 24.97 -10.10
CA GLU A 71 7.88 25.04 -8.89
C GLU A 71 6.78 23.98 -8.91
N LEU A 72 6.06 23.85 -10.02
CA LEU A 72 5.02 22.84 -10.20
C LEU A 72 5.59 21.42 -10.10
N SER A 73 6.72 21.15 -10.76
CA SER A 73 7.37 19.83 -10.75
C SER A 73 7.81 19.43 -9.35
N LYS A 74 8.31 20.38 -8.55
CA LYS A 74 8.66 20.14 -7.15
C LYS A 74 7.44 19.83 -6.30
N ASP A 75 6.36 20.58 -6.48
CA ASP A 75 5.14 20.34 -5.71
C ASP A 75 4.51 18.99 -6.09
N GLN A 76 4.46 18.64 -7.39
CA GLN A 76 4.03 17.32 -7.86
C GLN A 76 4.92 16.19 -7.32
N SER A 77 6.24 16.36 -7.36
CA SER A 77 7.18 15.36 -6.84
C SER A 77 7.01 15.13 -5.34
N LYS A 78 6.73 16.17 -4.55
CA LYS A 78 6.42 16.04 -3.12
C LYS A 78 5.17 15.20 -2.88
N VAL A 79 4.11 15.44 -3.66
CA VAL A 79 2.85 14.67 -3.56
C VAL A 79 3.10 13.22 -3.92
N MET A 80 3.80 12.94 -5.03
CA MET A 80 4.11 11.58 -5.47
C MET A 80 4.94 10.82 -4.43
N ASN A 81 6.01 11.44 -3.93
CA ASN A 81 6.84 10.85 -2.87
C ASN A 81 6.07 10.61 -1.56
N ALA A 82 5.10 11.47 -1.23
CA ALA A 82 4.26 11.25 -0.05
C ALA A 82 3.32 10.06 -0.24
N LEU A 83 2.74 9.90 -1.43
CA LEU A 83 1.90 8.76 -1.78
C LEU A 83 2.69 7.45 -1.78
N ASP A 84 3.91 7.45 -2.32
CA ASP A 84 4.76 6.25 -2.33
C ASP A 84 5.18 5.84 -0.92
N ARG A 85 5.58 6.79 -0.05
CA ARG A 85 5.81 6.50 1.37
C ARG A 85 4.59 5.91 2.06
N HIS A 86 3.39 6.42 1.78
CA HIS A 86 2.16 5.87 2.35
C HIS A 86 1.85 4.46 1.84
N ARG A 87 2.14 4.18 0.56
CA ARG A 87 2.01 2.83 -0.02
C ARG A 87 2.98 1.85 0.61
N GLU A 88 4.25 2.23 0.79
CA GLU A 88 5.27 1.41 1.46
C GLU A 88 4.86 1.05 2.89
N VAL A 89 4.42 2.04 3.68
CA VAL A 89 3.95 1.81 5.07
C VAL A 89 2.76 0.85 5.10
N ASN A 90 1.80 1.01 4.18
CA ASN A 90 0.65 0.12 4.10
C ASN A 90 1.02 -1.31 3.69
N ALA A 91 1.99 -1.48 2.79
CA ALA A 91 2.49 -2.79 2.40
C ALA A 91 3.15 -3.51 3.59
N VAL A 92 3.99 -2.81 4.36
CA VAL A 92 4.62 -3.36 5.57
C VAL A 92 3.59 -3.72 6.64
N LYS A 93 2.55 -2.90 6.84
CA LYS A 93 1.46 -3.19 7.78
C LYS A 93 0.70 -4.45 7.40
N LYS A 94 0.32 -4.60 6.12
CA LYS A 94 -0.34 -5.81 5.61
C LYS A 94 0.53 -7.05 5.73
N GLU A 95 1.84 -6.94 5.49
CA GLU A 95 2.75 -8.07 5.68
C GLU A 95 2.87 -8.47 7.15
N LYS A 96 2.91 -7.50 8.07
CA LYS A 96 2.90 -7.77 9.51
C LYS A 96 1.58 -8.45 9.94
N GLU A 97 0.43 -7.95 9.47
CA GLU A 97 -0.88 -8.55 9.74
C GLU A 97 -0.98 -9.98 9.20
N ARG A 98 -0.50 -10.23 7.97
CA ARG A 98 -0.43 -11.58 7.40
C ARG A 98 0.44 -12.52 8.22
N ARG A 99 1.62 -12.07 8.66
CA ARG A 99 2.53 -12.87 9.52
C ARG A 99 1.94 -13.14 10.92
N LEU A 100 1.09 -12.25 11.44
CA LEU A 100 0.37 -12.48 12.70
C LEU A 100 -0.73 -13.52 12.52
N LEU A 101 -1.54 -13.42 11.46
CA LEU A 101 -2.55 -14.41 11.11
C LEU A 101 -1.93 -15.80 10.87
N GLU A 102 -0.83 -15.88 10.12
CA GLU A 102 -0.11 -17.14 9.88
C GLU A 102 0.52 -17.74 11.18
N LYS A 103 0.79 -16.91 12.19
CA LYS A 103 1.23 -17.39 13.52
C LYS A 103 0.06 -17.91 14.34
N GLU A 104 -1.09 -17.23 14.32
CA GLU A 104 -2.31 -17.70 15.00
C GLU A 104 -2.80 -19.02 14.41
N GLU A 105 -2.77 -19.18 13.08
CA GLU A 105 -3.13 -20.45 12.42
C GLU A 105 -2.18 -21.59 12.82
N LYS A 106 -0.87 -21.34 12.96
CA LYS A 106 0.10 -22.37 13.38
C LYS A 106 0.04 -22.72 14.88
N GLU A 107 -0.46 -21.82 15.72
CA GLU A 107 -0.71 -22.08 17.15
C GLU A 107 -2.03 -22.85 17.37
N THR A 108 -3.04 -22.67 16.52
CA THR A 108 -4.30 -23.46 16.60
C THR A 108 -4.15 -24.92 16.17
N HIS A 109 -3.12 -25.27 15.38
CA HIS A 109 -2.83 -26.66 15.01
C HIS A 109 -1.92 -27.43 15.99
N LYS A 110 -1.52 -26.83 17.12
CA LYS A 110 -0.81 -27.54 18.21
C LYS A 110 -1.59 -27.68 19.51
N PHE A 111 -2.81 -27.14 19.58
CA PHE A 111 -3.78 -27.47 20.62
C PHE A 111 -5.07 -28.04 20.01
N GLY A 112 -4.91 -29.03 19.13
CA GLY A 112 -5.97 -29.96 18.78
C GLY A 112 -6.21 -31.00 19.88
N SER A 113 -6.28 -30.59 21.15
CA SER A 113 -7.03 -31.37 22.14
C SER A 113 -8.50 -31.12 21.85
N PHE A 114 -8.97 -31.64 20.71
CA PHE A 114 -10.39 -31.80 20.49
C PHE A 114 -10.85 -32.75 21.58
N ASN A 115 -11.71 -32.25 22.46
CA ASN A 115 -12.45 -33.02 23.43
C ASN A 115 -13.24 -34.10 22.65
N ALA A 116 -12.59 -35.26 22.44
CA ALA A 116 -13.03 -36.34 21.57
C ALA A 116 -14.25 -37.10 22.11
N ASN A 117 -14.85 -36.60 23.19
CA ASN A 117 -15.92 -37.26 23.90
C ASN A 117 -17.31 -37.02 23.29
N ASN A 118 -17.47 -36.07 22.36
CA ASN A 118 -18.79 -35.70 21.83
C ASN A 118 -18.93 -35.65 20.30
N GLN A 119 -17.93 -36.09 19.53
CA GLN A 119 -18.10 -36.24 18.08
C GLN A 119 -18.82 -37.56 17.78
N ILE A 120 -20.08 -37.46 17.35
CA ILE A 120 -20.87 -38.58 16.84
C ILE A 120 -20.33 -38.92 15.45
N TYR A 121 -19.80 -40.13 15.27
CA TYR A 121 -19.31 -40.62 13.98
C TYR A 121 -20.10 -41.84 13.55
N LEU A 122 -20.19 -42.05 12.23
CA LEU A 122 -20.78 -43.25 11.67
C LEU A 122 -19.83 -44.44 11.86
N CYS A 123 -20.21 -45.39 12.70
CA CYS A 123 -19.37 -46.52 13.03
C CYS A 123 -19.47 -47.63 11.99
N LYS A 124 -18.33 -48.04 11.42
CA LYS A 124 -18.27 -49.10 10.39
C LYS A 124 -18.66 -50.50 10.90
N LYS A 125 -18.69 -50.73 12.22
CA LYS A 125 -18.99 -52.04 12.82
C LYS A 125 -20.49 -52.26 13.10
N CYS A 126 -21.22 -51.20 13.44
CA CYS A 126 -22.66 -51.26 13.74
C CYS A 126 -23.51 -50.43 12.78
N ASN A 127 -22.87 -49.65 11.90
CA ASN A 127 -23.48 -48.72 10.94
C ASN A 127 -24.42 -47.67 11.56
N LEU A 128 -24.26 -47.39 12.86
CA LEU A 128 -24.98 -46.37 13.61
C LEU A 128 -24.04 -45.21 13.97
N GLY A 129 -24.61 -44.02 14.16
CA GLY A 129 -23.90 -42.86 14.68
C GLY A 129 -23.76 -42.93 16.20
N HIS A 130 -22.55 -42.95 16.74
CA HIS A 130 -22.32 -42.88 18.19
C HIS A 130 -20.95 -42.24 18.50
N SER A 131 -20.71 -41.88 19.76
CA SER A 131 -19.41 -41.37 20.22
C SER A 131 -18.36 -42.48 20.28
N TYR A 132 -17.08 -42.11 20.28
CA TYR A 132 -15.98 -43.07 20.40
C TYR A 132 -16.12 -43.93 21.67
N GLY A 133 -15.84 -45.24 21.55
CA GLY A 133 -15.93 -46.20 22.65
C GLY A 133 -17.34 -46.67 23.04
N LYS A 134 -18.42 -46.01 22.57
CA LYS A 134 -19.82 -46.36 22.91
C LYS A 134 -20.51 -47.16 21.80
N CYS A 135 -19.79 -48.10 21.18
CA CYS A 135 -20.35 -48.89 20.09
C CYS A 135 -21.36 -49.92 20.63
N PRO A 136 -22.64 -49.87 20.23
CA PRO A 136 -23.64 -50.84 20.69
C PRO A 136 -23.33 -52.29 20.29
N ALA A 137 -22.55 -52.48 19.23
CA ALA A 137 -22.17 -53.81 18.76
C ALA A 137 -21.01 -54.43 19.54
N TYR A 138 -20.34 -53.68 20.42
CA TYR A 138 -19.23 -54.19 21.23
C TYR A 138 -19.75 -55.28 22.20
N GLU A 139 -19.06 -56.41 22.27
CA GLU A 139 -19.39 -57.61 23.08
C GLU A 139 -20.73 -58.31 22.79
N THR A 140 -21.57 -57.73 21.92
CA THR A 140 -22.78 -58.37 21.42
C THR A 140 -22.49 -59.26 20.21
N ALA A 141 -23.24 -60.37 20.07
CA ALA A 141 -23.14 -61.28 18.92
C ALA A 141 -23.98 -60.80 17.73
N CYS A 142 -23.38 -60.84 16.53
CA CYS A 142 -24.08 -60.55 15.28
C CYS A 142 -25.16 -61.62 15.01
N LYS A 143 -26.38 -61.19 14.71
CA LYS A 143 -27.50 -62.11 14.42
C LYS A 143 -27.29 -62.95 13.16
N ASN A 144 -26.52 -62.47 12.19
CA ASN A 144 -26.31 -63.16 10.92
C ASN A 144 -25.16 -64.19 10.97
N CYS A 145 -24.05 -63.89 11.66
CA CYS A 145 -22.87 -64.77 11.66
C CYS A 145 -22.45 -65.28 13.06
N GLY A 146 -23.13 -64.90 14.13
CA GLY A 146 -22.86 -65.34 15.51
C GLY A 146 -21.57 -64.80 16.15
N LEU A 147 -20.74 -64.06 15.40
CA LEU A 147 -19.49 -63.49 15.91
C LEU A 147 -19.72 -62.18 16.67
N LYS A 148 -18.89 -61.92 17.70
CA LYS A 148 -19.00 -60.71 18.54
C LYS A 148 -18.41 -59.47 17.86
N ASN A 149 -18.73 -58.28 18.38
CA ASN A 149 -18.11 -56.99 18.05
C ASN A 149 -18.52 -56.34 16.71
N HIS A 150 -19.62 -56.79 16.08
CA HIS A 150 -20.24 -56.12 14.93
C HIS A 150 -21.71 -56.52 14.78
N TRP A 151 -22.48 -55.75 14.01
CA TRP A 151 -23.85 -56.07 13.61
C TRP A 151 -23.99 -56.17 12.09
N GLU A 152 -25.11 -56.75 11.65
CA GLU A 152 -25.42 -56.91 10.24
C GLU A 152 -25.56 -55.53 9.56
N ILE A 153 -24.61 -55.23 8.70
CA ILE A 153 -24.66 -54.06 7.83
C ILE A 153 -25.61 -54.44 6.70
N THR A 154 -26.85 -53.96 6.73
CA THR A 154 -27.83 -54.19 5.67
C THR A 154 -27.31 -53.64 4.34
N ARG A 155 -26.54 -54.44 3.59
CA ARG A 155 -26.39 -54.25 2.16
C ARG A 155 -27.65 -54.80 1.52
N ARG A 156 -28.36 -53.98 0.74
CA ARG A 156 -29.47 -54.42 -0.11
C ARG A 156 -29.01 -55.69 -0.86
N ASN A 157 -29.72 -56.79 -0.61
CA ASN A 157 -29.44 -58.13 -1.11
C ASN A 157 -28.99 -58.13 -2.58
N LYS A 158 -27.83 -58.74 -2.87
CA LYS A 158 -27.60 -59.34 -4.19
C LYS A 158 -28.43 -60.62 -4.22
N LYS A 159 -29.61 -60.57 -4.83
CA LYS A 159 -30.38 -61.78 -5.17
C LYS A 159 -29.54 -62.60 -6.16
N LYS A 160 -29.43 -63.91 -5.88
CA LYS A 160 -29.06 -64.94 -6.85
C LYS A 160 -30.17 -65.10 -7.87
#